data_AF-A0A0D8I581-F1
#
_entry.id   AF-A0A0D8I581-F1
#
_cell.length_a   1.000
_cell.length_b   1.000
_cell.length_c   1.000
_cell.angle_alpha   90.00
_cell.angle_beta   90.00
_cell.angle_gamma   90.00
#
_symmetry.space_group_name_H-M   'P 1'
#
loop_
_entity.id
_entity.type
_entity.pdbx_description
1 polymer ?
#
loop_
_entity_poly.entity_id
_entity_poly.type
_entity_poly.pdbx_seq_one_letter_code
_entity_poly.pdbx_strand_id
1 'polypeptide(L)'
;MDRTKELLVRLEYWRNFPGYQLERHIDILFSFHLRDIIKHKYGIDSSDYVIPEFPINQNLTTKKRKGEYSDNIDFVVSSKDLKTVFFVELKTDMKSIRQDQNDLMKICDGMPFADVLKGLVDIAKVTKEYSKYATLIYYLNYIGYIEAPKKLWTLNYGSTPYGYKRAISEIIVNEEIDAKVKSVFIQPQKTQDKDNIIDFSSISTLIKPKDPLFADLLSKCVNSPGFVEFTEGI
;
A
#
# COMPACT_ATOMS: atom_id res chain seq x y z
N MET A 1 -6.42 -15.18 28.38
CA MET A 1 -6.67 -13.84 27.81
C MET A 1 -6.94 -14.01 26.32
N ASP A 2 -7.65 -13.08 25.66
CA ASP A 2 -7.88 -13.16 24.20
C ASP A 2 -6.55 -13.10 23.44
N ARG A 3 -6.28 -14.07 22.56
CA ARG A 3 -5.04 -14.17 21.78
C ARG A 3 -4.80 -12.94 20.89
N THR A 4 -5.86 -12.32 20.39
CA THR A 4 -5.76 -11.09 19.59
C THR A 4 -5.24 -9.93 20.45
N LYS A 5 -5.75 -9.81 21.68
CA LYS A 5 -5.27 -8.81 22.64
C LYS A 5 -3.80 -9.06 23.02
N GLU A 6 -3.43 -10.31 23.29
CA GLU A 6 -2.03 -10.69 23.56
C GLU A 6 -1.08 -10.30 22.41
N LEU A 7 -1.51 -10.52 21.16
CA LEU A 7 -0.74 -10.14 19.98
C LEU A 7 -0.51 -8.62 19.92
N LEU A 8 -1.56 -7.82 20.05
CA LEU A 8 -1.47 -6.37 19.95
C LEU A 8 -0.62 -5.77 21.08
N VAL A 9 -0.73 -6.31 22.28
CA VAL A 9 0.14 -5.97 23.41
C VAL A 9 1.61 -6.27 23.10
N ARG A 10 1.91 -7.43 22.49
CA ARG A 10 3.29 -7.73 22.04
C ARG A 10 3.78 -6.76 20.98
N LEU A 11 2.95 -6.40 20.01
CA LEU A 11 3.32 -5.42 18.98
C LEU A 11 3.63 -4.05 19.58
N GLU A 12 2.84 -3.60 20.56
CA GLU A 12 3.10 -2.39 21.33
C GLU A 12 4.46 -2.43 22.02
N TYR A 13 4.80 -3.53 22.69
CA TYR A 13 6.10 -3.68 23.33
C TYR A 13 7.25 -3.77 22.33
N TRP A 14 7.09 -4.59 21.29
CA TRP A 14 8.13 -4.90 20.31
C TRP A 14 8.54 -3.69 19.49
N ARG A 15 7.64 -2.71 19.27
CA ARG A 15 7.96 -1.46 18.57
C ARG A 15 9.10 -0.66 19.20
N ASN A 16 9.43 -0.92 20.47
CA ASN A 16 10.50 -0.23 21.19
C ASN A 16 11.86 -0.95 21.08
N PHE A 17 11.91 -2.15 20.48
CA PHE A 17 13.16 -2.88 20.30
C PHE A 17 13.96 -2.31 19.11
N PRO A 18 15.30 -2.25 19.21
CA PRO A 18 16.16 -1.81 18.11
C PRO A 18 15.90 -2.62 16.82
N GLY A 19 15.68 -1.91 15.71
CA GLY A 19 15.49 -2.52 14.40
C GLY A 19 14.13 -3.19 14.18
N TYR A 20 13.24 -3.22 15.17
CA TYR A 20 11.90 -3.75 14.99
C TYR A 20 11.05 -2.80 14.13
N GLN A 21 10.38 -3.36 13.12
CA GLN A 21 9.58 -2.60 12.16
C GLN A 21 8.09 -2.92 12.37
N LEU A 22 7.44 -2.13 13.22
CA LEU A 22 6.01 -2.29 13.53
C LEU A 22 5.13 -2.20 12.27
N GLU A 23 5.46 -1.28 11.36
CA GLU A 23 4.80 -1.07 10.07
C GLU A 23 4.44 -2.36 9.34
N ARG A 24 5.40 -3.28 9.20
CA ARG A 24 5.26 -4.57 8.50
C ARG A 24 4.36 -5.59 9.19
N HIS A 25 3.95 -5.32 10.42
CA HIS A 25 3.11 -6.23 11.21
C HIS A 25 1.70 -5.68 11.39
N ILE A 26 1.51 -4.36 11.23
CA ILE A 26 0.21 -3.71 11.36
C ILE A 26 -0.35 -3.24 10.00
N ASP A 27 0.43 -3.35 8.93
CA ASP A 27 0.00 -3.14 7.54
C ASP A 27 -1.29 -3.93 7.21
N ILE A 28 -1.35 -5.20 7.59
CA ILE A 28 -2.54 -6.02 7.37
C ILE A 28 -3.74 -5.52 8.19
N LEU A 29 -3.52 -4.96 9.38
CA LEU A 29 -4.60 -4.34 10.16
C LEU A 29 -5.12 -3.08 9.46
N PHE A 30 -4.22 -2.26 8.92
CA PHE A 30 -4.63 -1.12 8.09
C PHE A 30 -5.44 -1.55 6.87
N SER A 31 -5.09 -2.68 6.22
CA SER A 31 -5.79 -3.16 5.02
C SER A 31 -7.31 -3.31 5.21
N PHE A 32 -7.77 -3.68 6.41
CA PHE A 32 -9.20 -3.80 6.74
C PHE A 32 -9.91 -2.43 6.83
N HIS A 33 -9.18 -1.38 7.20
CA HIS A 33 -9.73 -0.06 7.52
C HIS A 33 -9.43 1.00 6.46
N LEU A 34 -8.53 0.75 5.51
CA LEU A 34 -8.11 1.72 4.49
C LEU A 34 -9.29 2.31 3.71
N ARG A 35 -10.32 1.51 3.43
CA ARG A 35 -11.51 1.97 2.72
C ARG A 35 -12.30 3.00 3.52
N ASP A 36 -12.51 2.74 4.81
CA ASP A 36 -13.17 3.66 5.72
C ASP A 36 -12.34 4.94 5.92
N ILE A 37 -11.02 4.79 6.02
CA ILE A 37 -10.08 5.92 6.15
C ILE A 37 -10.15 6.83 4.92
N ILE A 38 -10.08 6.26 3.71
CA ILE A 38 -10.17 7.01 2.45
C ILE A 38 -11.54 7.68 2.31
N LYS A 39 -12.63 6.96 2.59
CA LYS A 39 -13.98 7.52 2.55
C LYS A 39 -14.16 8.67 3.53
N HIS A 40 -13.69 8.51 4.76
CA HIS A 40 -13.79 9.56 5.78
C HIS A 40 -13.00 10.80 5.41
N LYS A 41 -11.78 10.64 4.87
CA LYS A 41 -10.89 11.75 4.52
C LYS A 41 -11.30 12.48 3.24
N TYR A 42 -11.72 11.75 2.22
CA TYR A 42 -11.92 12.30 0.87
C TYR A 42 -13.36 12.28 0.38
N GLY A 43 -14.29 11.65 1.12
CA GLY A 43 -15.68 11.50 0.68
C GLY A 43 -15.86 10.58 -0.53
N ILE A 44 -14.84 9.76 -0.85
CA ILE A 44 -14.81 8.90 -2.03
C ILE A 44 -14.95 7.44 -1.60
N ASP A 45 -15.96 6.75 -2.14
CA ASP A 45 -16.08 5.31 -1.98
C ASP A 45 -14.99 4.58 -2.79
N SER A 46 -14.37 3.57 -2.17
CA SER A 46 -13.33 2.76 -2.78
C SER A 46 -13.81 1.37 -3.22
N SER A 47 -13.09 0.82 -4.20
CA SER A 47 -13.11 -0.60 -4.58
C SER A 47 -12.99 -1.50 -3.35
N ASP A 48 -13.51 -2.72 -3.46
CA ASP A 48 -13.42 -3.73 -2.40
C ASP A 48 -11.98 -4.26 -2.20
N TYR A 49 -11.07 -3.96 -3.13
CA TYR A 49 -9.71 -4.49 -3.12
C TYR A 49 -8.69 -3.42 -2.71
N VAL A 50 -7.83 -3.82 -1.77
CA VAL A 50 -6.59 -3.12 -1.43
C VAL A 50 -5.44 -3.96 -1.98
N ILE A 51 -4.55 -3.33 -2.75
CA ILE A 51 -3.37 -3.99 -3.30
C ILE A 51 -2.16 -3.57 -2.45
N PRO A 52 -1.54 -4.48 -1.66
CA PRO A 52 -0.34 -4.16 -0.92
C PRO A 52 0.91 -4.21 -1.80
N GLU A 53 1.97 -3.51 -1.38
CA GLU A 53 3.33 -3.60 -1.95
C GLU A 53 3.34 -3.44 -3.48
N PHE A 54 2.74 -2.35 -3.96
CA PHE A 54 2.57 -2.10 -5.38
C PHE A 54 3.87 -1.57 -6.02
N PRO A 55 4.44 -2.26 -7.03
CA PRO A 55 5.70 -1.84 -7.61
C PRO A 55 5.51 -0.72 -8.64
N ILE A 56 6.35 0.30 -8.53
CA ILE A 56 6.45 1.47 -9.39
C ILE A 56 7.78 1.42 -10.13
N ASN A 57 7.71 1.55 -11.46
CA ASN A 57 8.89 1.56 -12.30
C ASN A 57 9.73 2.83 -12.05
N GLN A 58 10.99 2.70 -11.66
CA GLN A 58 11.88 3.85 -11.38
C GLN A 58 12.15 4.72 -12.61
N ASN A 59 11.89 4.22 -13.83
CA ASN A 59 11.98 5.04 -15.04
C ASN A 59 10.90 6.13 -15.10
N LEU A 60 9.80 5.98 -14.36
CA LEU A 60 8.77 7.01 -14.23
C LEU A 60 9.25 8.20 -13.39
N THR A 61 10.22 7.98 -12.49
CA THR A 61 10.58 8.95 -11.46
C THR A 61 12.02 9.46 -11.56
N THR A 62 12.92 8.73 -12.24
CA THR A 62 14.31 9.17 -12.42
C THR A 62 14.76 9.12 -13.88
N LYS A 63 15.28 10.26 -14.40
CA LYS A 63 16.02 10.29 -15.69
C LYS A 63 17.40 9.62 -15.61
N LYS A 64 17.85 9.25 -14.40
CA LYS A 64 19.25 8.92 -14.09
C LYS A 64 19.58 7.43 -14.17
N ARG A 65 18.59 6.54 -14.13
CA ARG A 65 18.82 5.09 -14.20
C ARG A 65 17.87 4.48 -15.21
N LYS A 66 18.36 4.27 -16.44
CA LYS A 66 17.71 3.33 -17.36
C LYS A 66 17.93 1.93 -16.79
N GLY A 67 16.88 1.33 -16.22
CA GLY A 67 16.96 0.00 -15.61
C GLY A 67 15.60 -0.52 -15.16
N GLU A 68 15.54 -1.80 -14.80
CA GLU A 68 14.32 -2.54 -14.46
C GLU A 68 14.01 -2.50 -12.95
N TYR A 69 14.44 -1.44 -12.28
CA TYR A 69 14.29 -1.28 -10.84
C TYR A 69 12.90 -0.76 -10.48
N SER A 70 12.37 -1.26 -9.37
CA SER A 70 11.08 -0.85 -8.83
C SER A 70 11.23 -0.33 -7.41
N ASP A 71 10.50 0.74 -7.10
CA ASP A 71 10.18 1.11 -5.72
C ASP A 71 8.77 0.61 -5.40
N ASN A 72 8.44 0.38 -4.13
CA ASN A 72 7.12 -0.09 -3.74
C ASN A 72 6.35 1.02 -3.00
N ILE A 73 5.05 1.05 -3.26
CA ILE A 73 4.04 1.78 -2.48
C ILE A 73 3.38 0.77 -1.54
N ASP A 74 3.22 1.11 -0.26
CA ASP A 74 2.68 0.17 0.73
C ASP A 74 1.28 -0.32 0.37
N PHE A 75 0.39 0.59 -0.09
CA PHE A 75 -0.92 0.21 -0.62
C PHE A 75 -1.39 1.02 -1.81
N VAL A 76 -2.17 0.38 -2.67
CA VAL A 76 -2.98 1.01 -3.71
C VAL A 76 -4.45 0.72 -3.46
N VAL A 77 -5.25 1.78 -3.45
CA VAL A 77 -6.71 1.72 -3.29
C VAL A 77 -7.35 2.50 -4.43
N SER A 78 -8.26 1.88 -5.17
CA SER A 78 -8.97 2.52 -6.28
C SER A 78 -10.33 3.07 -5.82
N SER A 79 -10.76 4.22 -6.35
CA SER A 79 -12.14 4.70 -6.20
C SER A 79 -13.12 3.81 -6.98
N LYS A 80 -14.37 3.69 -6.52
CA LYS A 80 -15.38 2.87 -7.21
C LYS A 80 -15.70 3.36 -8.63
N ASP A 81 -15.58 4.65 -8.87
CA ASP A 81 -15.79 5.27 -10.19
C ASP A 81 -14.54 5.22 -11.09
N LEU A 82 -13.46 4.60 -10.60
CA LEU A 82 -12.17 4.45 -11.27
C LEU A 82 -11.47 5.77 -11.64
N LYS A 83 -11.89 6.92 -11.10
CA LYS A 83 -11.27 8.22 -11.40
C LYS A 83 -10.06 8.56 -10.53
N THR A 84 -9.92 7.93 -9.38
CA THR A 84 -8.82 8.22 -8.44
C THR A 84 -8.20 6.93 -7.94
N VAL A 85 -6.88 6.90 -7.91
CA VAL A 85 -6.10 5.80 -7.34
C VAL A 85 -5.26 6.35 -6.21
N PHE A 86 -5.56 5.96 -4.99
CA PHE A 86 -4.84 6.37 -3.80
C PHE A 86 -3.59 5.52 -3.66
N PHE A 87 -2.43 6.16 -3.72
CA PHE A 87 -1.16 5.57 -3.30
C PHE A 87 -1.00 5.91 -1.84
N VAL A 88 -0.93 4.90 -0.98
CA VAL A 88 -0.87 5.07 0.47
C VAL A 88 0.50 4.60 0.95
N GLU A 89 1.24 5.51 1.55
CA GLU A 89 2.47 5.22 2.29
C GLU A 89 2.13 5.21 3.78
N LEU A 90 2.42 4.10 4.47
CA LEU A 90 2.24 3.92 5.89
C LEU A 90 3.57 4.13 6.61
N LYS A 91 3.56 4.88 7.72
CA LYS A 91 4.71 4.99 8.62
C LYS A 91 4.23 4.81 10.05
N THR A 92 4.98 4.07 10.86
CA THR A 92 4.66 3.86 12.29
C THR A 92 5.58 4.61 13.25
N ASP A 93 6.65 5.20 12.72
CA ASP A 93 7.58 6.05 13.46
C ASP A 93 7.94 7.25 12.58
N MET A 94 7.90 8.46 13.15
CA MET A 94 8.29 9.71 12.50
C MET A 94 9.71 9.68 11.97
N LYS A 95 10.62 8.94 12.63
CA LYS A 95 12.02 8.79 12.21
C LYS A 95 12.18 7.90 10.98
N SER A 96 11.15 7.14 10.62
CA SER A 96 11.17 6.23 9.46
C SER A 96 10.79 6.91 8.14
N ILE A 97 10.42 8.20 8.18
CA ILE A 97 10.09 8.97 6.99
C ILE A 97 11.36 9.25 6.19
N ARG A 98 11.41 8.75 4.95
CA ARG A 98 12.55 8.91 4.04
C ARG A 98 12.23 9.91 2.95
N GLN A 99 13.21 10.77 2.63
CA GLN A 99 13.03 11.81 1.62
C GLN A 99 12.77 11.24 0.22
N ASP A 100 13.48 10.17 -0.17
CA ASP A 100 13.33 9.55 -1.48
C ASP A 100 11.90 9.02 -1.72
N GLN A 101 11.27 8.41 -0.69
CA GLN A 101 9.87 7.97 -0.78
C GLN A 101 8.90 9.15 -0.87
N ASN A 102 9.14 10.21 -0.12
CA ASN A 102 8.33 11.43 -0.25
C ASN A 102 8.43 12.03 -1.65
N ASP A 103 9.60 11.97 -2.29
CA ASP A 103 9.80 12.51 -3.62
C ASP A 103 9.19 11.61 -4.70
N LEU A 104 9.27 10.28 -4.55
CA LEU A 104 8.53 9.32 -5.38
C LEU A 104 7.02 9.61 -5.35
N MET A 105 6.46 9.73 -4.15
CA MET A 105 5.03 10.00 -3.95
C MET A 105 4.61 11.35 -4.55
N LYS A 106 5.44 12.39 -4.44
CA LYS A 106 5.16 13.68 -5.11
C LYS A 106 5.19 13.59 -6.62
N ILE A 107 6.13 12.82 -7.19
CA ILE A 107 6.23 12.64 -8.65
C ILE A 107 5.00 11.90 -9.18
N CYS A 108 4.50 10.91 -8.44
CA CYS A 108 3.34 10.14 -8.84
C CYS A 108 2.03 10.91 -8.66
N ASP A 109 1.96 11.89 -7.75
CA ASP A 109 0.73 12.63 -7.48
C ASP A 109 0.22 13.37 -8.73
N GLY A 110 -1.04 13.11 -9.11
CA GLY A 110 -1.67 13.63 -10.32
C GLY A 110 -1.30 12.91 -11.62
N MET A 111 -0.39 11.93 -11.60
CA MET A 111 -0.01 11.15 -12.78
C MET A 111 -1.20 10.32 -13.29
N PRO A 112 -1.39 10.19 -14.63
CA PRO A 112 -2.32 9.21 -15.18
C PRO A 112 -1.94 7.80 -14.72
N PHE A 113 -2.87 7.07 -14.10
CA PHE A 113 -2.58 5.73 -13.59
C PHE A 113 -2.24 4.75 -14.74
N ALA A 114 -2.77 4.99 -15.94
CA ALA A 114 -2.40 4.23 -17.14
C ALA A 114 -0.88 4.26 -17.41
N ASP A 115 -0.19 5.39 -17.17
CA ASP A 115 1.25 5.49 -17.36
C ASP A 115 2.01 4.67 -16.31
N VAL A 116 1.51 4.64 -15.08
CA VAL A 116 2.03 3.76 -14.03
C VAL A 116 1.88 2.29 -14.43
N LEU A 117 0.72 1.90 -14.94
CA LEU A 117 0.41 0.54 -15.36
C LEU A 117 1.27 0.06 -16.53
N LYS A 118 1.57 0.94 -17.50
CA LYS A 118 2.53 0.65 -18.57
C LYS A 118 3.91 0.33 -17.99
N GLY A 119 4.38 1.14 -17.04
CA GLY A 119 5.62 0.91 -16.31
C GLY A 119 5.61 -0.42 -15.55
N LEU A 120 4.50 -0.77 -14.89
CA LEU A 120 4.31 -2.06 -14.20
C LEU A 120 4.40 -3.25 -15.17
N VAL A 121 3.73 -3.16 -16.32
CA VAL A 121 3.76 -4.20 -17.36
C VAL A 121 5.18 -4.43 -17.86
N ASP A 122 5.98 -3.37 -17.99
CA ASP A 122 7.39 -3.51 -18.37
C ASP A 122 8.23 -4.26 -17.32
N ILE A 123 8.01 -4.00 -16.03
CA ILE A 123 8.65 -4.77 -14.94
C ILE A 123 8.20 -6.24 -15.01
N ALA A 124 6.91 -6.49 -15.24
CA ALA A 124 6.36 -7.84 -15.31
C ALA A 124 6.95 -8.68 -16.46
N LYS A 125 7.36 -8.05 -17.58
CA LYS A 125 7.98 -8.75 -18.72
C LYS A 125 9.36 -9.32 -18.40
N VAL A 126 10.08 -8.70 -17.46
CA VAL A 126 11.51 -8.96 -17.20
C VAL A 126 11.77 -9.62 -15.85
N THR A 127 10.82 -9.52 -14.91
CA THR A 127 10.89 -10.15 -13.60
C THR A 127 11.05 -11.68 -13.68
N LYS A 128 11.54 -12.28 -12.58
CA LYS A 128 11.53 -13.73 -12.34
C LYS A 128 10.36 -14.16 -11.44
N GLU A 129 9.67 -13.20 -10.82
CA GLU A 129 8.57 -13.43 -9.87
C GLU A 129 7.20 -13.52 -10.58
N TYR A 130 7.12 -14.30 -11.66
CA TYR A 130 5.95 -14.30 -12.55
C TYR A 130 4.62 -14.56 -11.85
N SER A 131 4.59 -15.47 -10.87
CA SER A 131 3.37 -15.82 -10.13
C SER A 131 2.85 -14.64 -9.31
N LYS A 132 3.74 -13.87 -8.66
CA LYS A 132 3.36 -12.67 -7.90
C LYS A 132 2.78 -11.60 -8.81
N TYR A 133 3.43 -11.34 -9.93
CA TYR A 133 2.94 -10.37 -10.91
C TYR A 133 1.64 -10.84 -11.57
N ALA A 134 1.45 -12.14 -11.82
CA ALA A 134 0.18 -12.66 -12.32
C ALA A 134 -0.97 -12.40 -11.33
N THR A 135 -0.74 -12.55 -10.01
CA THR A 135 -1.73 -12.19 -8.98
C THR A 135 -2.06 -10.70 -9.00
N LEU A 136 -1.04 -9.83 -9.09
CA LEU A 136 -1.27 -8.38 -9.19
C LEU A 136 -2.08 -8.02 -10.45
N ILE A 137 -1.68 -8.56 -11.60
CA ILE A 137 -2.36 -8.39 -12.89
C ILE A 137 -3.80 -8.91 -12.84
N TYR A 138 -4.05 -10.01 -12.12
CA TYR A 138 -5.42 -10.51 -11.90
C TYR A 138 -6.30 -9.47 -11.22
N TYR A 139 -5.83 -8.87 -10.12
CA TYR A 139 -6.61 -7.85 -9.40
C TYR A 139 -6.80 -6.58 -10.24
N LEU A 140 -5.79 -6.13 -10.97
CA LEU A 140 -5.91 -4.98 -11.87
C LEU A 140 -6.92 -5.24 -13.00
N ASN A 141 -6.93 -6.46 -13.54
CA ASN A 141 -7.91 -6.88 -14.55
C ASN A 141 -9.32 -6.95 -13.94
N TYR A 142 -9.45 -7.50 -12.73
CA TYR A 142 -10.73 -7.57 -12.02
C TYR A 142 -11.32 -6.18 -11.74
N ILE A 143 -10.48 -5.22 -11.35
CA ILE A 143 -10.90 -3.82 -11.12
C ILE A 143 -11.27 -3.11 -12.43
N GLY A 144 -10.71 -3.54 -13.57
CA GLY A 144 -11.00 -3.02 -14.90
C GLY A 144 -9.93 -2.09 -15.49
N TYR A 145 -8.77 -1.97 -14.84
CA TYR A 145 -7.69 -1.10 -15.31
C TYR A 145 -6.89 -1.67 -16.49
N ILE A 146 -6.89 -2.99 -16.63
CA ILE A 146 -6.18 -3.70 -17.70
C ILE A 146 -7.05 -4.83 -18.22
N GLU A 147 -6.77 -5.26 -19.45
CA GLU A 147 -7.27 -6.51 -20.01
C GLU A 147 -6.11 -7.49 -20.11
N ALA A 148 -6.23 -8.63 -19.45
CA ALA A 148 -5.21 -9.67 -19.44
C ALA A 148 -5.75 -10.98 -20.05
N PRO A 149 -4.91 -11.72 -20.81
CA PRO A 149 -5.36 -12.93 -21.46
C PRO A 149 -5.66 -14.03 -20.44
N LYS A 150 -6.78 -14.76 -20.63
CA LYS A 150 -7.22 -15.83 -19.72
C LYS A 150 -6.15 -16.88 -19.40
N LYS A 151 -5.24 -17.12 -20.35
CA LYS A 151 -4.14 -18.07 -20.18
C LYS A 151 -3.24 -17.73 -18.98
N LEU A 152 -3.12 -16.46 -18.61
CA LEU A 152 -2.31 -16.02 -17.47
C LEU A 152 -2.81 -16.65 -16.14
N TRP A 153 -4.11 -16.93 -16.04
CA TRP A 153 -4.75 -17.55 -14.87
C TRP A 153 -4.56 -19.07 -14.81
N THR A 154 -4.30 -19.68 -15.96
CA THR A 154 -4.15 -21.14 -16.10
C THR A 154 -2.69 -21.58 -16.03
N LEU A 155 -1.74 -20.64 -15.98
CA LEU A 155 -0.32 -20.96 -15.81
C LEU A 155 -0.08 -21.43 -14.37
N ASN A 156 0.18 -22.72 -14.20
CA ASN A 156 0.47 -23.30 -12.89
C ASN A 156 1.93 -23.04 -12.46
N TYR A 157 2.20 -23.27 -11.17
CA TYR A 157 3.55 -23.45 -10.64
C TYR A 157 4.30 -24.51 -11.49
N GLY A 158 5.38 -24.11 -12.17
CA GLY A 158 6.13 -24.96 -13.11
C GLY A 158 5.94 -24.62 -14.59
N SER A 159 5.06 -23.69 -14.94
CA SER A 159 4.98 -23.17 -16.31
C SER A 159 6.30 -22.51 -16.72
N THR A 160 6.70 -22.66 -17.98
CA THR A 160 7.97 -22.10 -18.45
C THR A 160 7.93 -20.57 -18.40
N PRO A 161 9.06 -19.90 -18.10
CA PRO A 161 9.17 -18.44 -18.16
C PRO A 161 8.67 -17.84 -19.49
N TYR A 162 8.80 -18.60 -20.59
CA TYR A 162 8.34 -18.20 -21.91
C TYR A 162 6.82 -18.04 -22.00
N GLY A 163 6.06 -18.94 -21.36
CA GLY A 163 4.59 -18.86 -21.32
C GLY A 163 4.09 -17.59 -20.62
N TYR A 164 4.69 -17.26 -19.47
CA TYR A 164 4.38 -16.03 -18.75
C TYR A 164 4.73 -14.78 -19.56
N LYS A 165 5.93 -14.70 -20.12
CA LYS A 165 6.36 -13.53 -20.91
C LYS A 165 5.41 -13.25 -22.07
N ARG A 166 5.02 -14.29 -22.81
CA ARG A 166 4.06 -14.17 -23.91
C ARG A 166 2.67 -13.74 -23.43
N ALA A 167 2.22 -14.24 -22.29
CA ALA A 167 0.94 -13.82 -21.73
C ALA A 167 0.96 -12.35 -21.26
N ILE A 168 2.05 -11.93 -20.61
CA ILE A 168 2.23 -10.55 -20.15
C ILE A 168 2.34 -9.57 -21.32
N SER A 169 2.95 -9.96 -22.45
CA SER A 169 3.02 -9.11 -23.65
C SER A 169 1.68 -8.86 -24.34
N GLU A 170 0.64 -9.62 -23.99
CA GLU A 170 -0.72 -9.47 -24.53
C GLU A 170 -1.63 -8.64 -23.59
N ILE A 171 -1.09 -8.11 -22.48
CA ILE A 171 -1.83 -7.23 -21.58
C ILE A 171 -2.06 -5.88 -22.26
N ILE A 172 -3.30 -5.41 -22.19
CA ILE A 172 -3.71 -4.09 -22.68
C ILE A 172 -4.02 -3.21 -21.47
N VAL A 173 -3.41 -2.05 -21.38
CA VAL A 173 -3.77 -1.04 -20.37
C VAL A 173 -4.95 -0.24 -20.89
N ASN A 174 -6.00 -0.09 -20.08
CA ASN A 174 -7.18 0.68 -20.47
C ASN A 174 -6.89 2.19 -20.32
N GLU A 175 -6.51 2.83 -21.41
CA GLU A 175 -6.16 4.26 -21.44
C GLU A 175 -7.39 5.19 -21.48
N GLU A 176 -8.59 4.65 -21.70
CA GLU A 176 -9.83 5.43 -21.65
C GLU A 176 -10.24 5.78 -20.21
N ILE A 177 -9.73 5.03 -19.23
CA ILE A 177 -9.92 5.32 -17.81
C ILE A 177 -8.96 6.45 -17.42
N ASP A 178 -9.47 7.67 -17.32
CA ASP A 178 -8.73 8.85 -16.86
C ASP A 178 -8.54 8.88 -15.33
N ALA A 179 -8.03 7.78 -14.78
CA ALA A 179 -7.68 7.67 -13.38
C ALA A 179 -6.43 8.50 -13.08
N LYS A 180 -6.49 9.35 -12.05
CA LYS A 180 -5.31 10.05 -11.53
C LYS A 180 -4.85 9.44 -10.21
N VAL A 181 -3.54 9.36 -10.06
CA VAL A 181 -2.92 8.97 -8.79
C VAL A 181 -3.08 10.12 -7.78
N LYS A 182 -3.39 9.77 -6.54
CA LYS A 182 -3.41 10.68 -5.39
C LYS A 182 -2.58 10.09 -4.27
N SER A 183 -1.53 10.80 -3.88
CA SER A 183 -0.61 10.34 -2.84
C SER A 183 -1.17 10.64 -1.46
N VAL A 184 -1.13 9.67 -0.56
CA VAL A 184 -1.66 9.70 0.81
C VAL A 184 -0.60 9.18 1.77
N PHE A 185 -0.41 9.86 2.89
CA PHE A 185 0.50 9.44 3.95
C PHE A 185 -0.29 9.15 5.21
N ILE A 186 -0.08 7.96 5.78
CA ILE A 186 -0.61 7.57 7.08
C ILE A 186 0.56 7.49 8.06
N GLN A 187 0.56 8.31 9.12
CA GLN A 187 1.70 8.42 10.03
C GLN A 187 1.27 8.79 11.46
N PRO A 188 2.13 8.64 12.50
CA PRO A 188 1.72 8.86 13.88
C PRO A 188 1.25 10.29 14.15
N GLN A 189 1.93 11.28 13.58
CA GLN A 189 1.67 12.71 13.80
C GLN A 189 1.70 13.47 12.48
N LYS A 190 0.91 14.54 12.36
CA LYS A 190 1.04 15.47 11.23
C LYS A 190 2.37 16.22 11.33
N THR A 191 3.21 16.07 10.31
CA THR A 191 4.45 16.85 10.20
C THR A 191 4.21 18.24 9.63
N GLN A 192 3.13 18.40 8.87
CA GLN A 192 2.74 19.62 8.16
C GLN A 192 1.21 19.61 8.02
N ASP A 193 0.61 20.78 7.87
CA ASP A 193 -0.82 20.90 7.55
C ASP A 193 -1.04 20.64 6.04
N LYS A 194 -0.73 19.42 5.63
CA LYS A 194 -0.93 18.94 4.27
C LYS A 194 -2.18 18.09 4.22
N ASP A 195 -3.03 18.37 3.23
CA ASP A 195 -4.29 17.67 3.04
C ASP A 195 -4.15 16.17 2.78
N ASN A 196 -2.97 15.71 2.37
CA ASN A 196 -2.70 14.30 2.10
C ASN A 196 -2.13 13.50 3.27
N ILE A 197 -2.01 14.10 4.46
CA ILE A 197 -1.57 13.40 5.67
C ILE A 197 -2.78 13.05 6.54
N ILE A 198 -2.83 11.79 6.98
CA ILE A 198 -3.81 11.26 7.92
C ILE A 198 -3.04 10.75 9.15
N ASP A 199 -3.30 11.34 10.31
CA ASP A 199 -2.63 10.94 11.55
C ASP A 199 -3.34 9.79 12.27
N PHE A 200 -2.62 9.11 13.15
CA PHE A 200 -3.15 7.98 13.92
C PHE A 200 -4.25 8.39 14.90
N SER A 201 -4.27 9.63 15.39
CA SER A 201 -5.33 10.13 16.27
C SER A 201 -6.68 10.16 15.55
N SER A 202 -6.67 10.67 14.32
CA SER A 202 -7.85 10.72 13.43
C SER A 202 -8.34 9.32 13.09
N ILE A 203 -7.41 8.41 12.75
CA ILE A 203 -7.75 7.01 12.40
C ILE A 203 -8.27 6.27 13.62
N SER A 204 -7.62 6.39 14.78
CA SER A 204 -8.06 5.75 16.03
C SER A 204 -9.48 6.16 16.37
N THR A 205 -9.80 7.45 16.31
CA THR A 205 -11.16 7.96 16.54
C THR A 205 -12.18 7.35 15.58
N LEU A 206 -11.84 7.27 14.29
CA LEU A 206 -12.69 6.70 13.25
C LEU A 206 -13.00 5.22 13.48
N ILE A 207 -11.98 4.41 13.78
CA ILE A 207 -12.13 2.95 13.81
C ILE A 207 -12.54 2.42 15.18
N LYS A 208 -12.36 3.19 16.27
CA LYS A 208 -12.66 2.76 17.66
C LYS A 208 -14.02 2.10 17.86
N PRO A 209 -15.13 2.56 17.24
CA PRO A 209 -16.42 1.88 17.39
C PRO A 209 -16.46 0.46 16.78
N LYS A 210 -15.61 0.18 15.79
CA LYS A 210 -15.57 -1.10 15.06
C LYS A 210 -14.42 -2.00 15.53
N ASP A 211 -13.27 -1.40 15.84
CA ASP A 211 -12.03 -2.08 16.19
C ASP A 211 -11.32 -1.32 17.33
N PRO A 212 -11.83 -1.44 18.58
CA PRO A 212 -11.29 -0.70 19.72
C PRO A 212 -9.87 -1.12 20.09
N LEU A 213 -9.47 -2.37 19.80
CA LEU A 213 -8.14 -2.86 20.13
C LEU A 213 -7.08 -2.28 19.19
N PHE A 214 -7.36 -2.21 17.88
CA PHE A 214 -6.45 -1.56 16.96
C PHE A 214 -6.40 -0.04 17.18
N ALA A 215 -7.55 0.59 17.48
CA ALA A 215 -7.60 2.00 17.85
C ALA A 215 -6.69 2.32 19.06
N ASP A 216 -6.69 1.48 20.09
CA ASP A 216 -5.83 1.63 21.27
C ASP A 216 -4.34 1.56 20.88
N LEU A 217 -3.95 0.56 20.09
CA LEU A 217 -2.57 0.42 19.59
C LEU A 217 -2.13 1.68 18.82
N LEU A 218 -2.98 2.23 17.95
CA LEU A 218 -2.68 3.45 17.19
C LEU A 218 -2.51 4.66 18.12
N SER A 219 -3.38 4.84 19.11
CA SER A 219 -3.28 5.92 20.09
C SER A 219 -1.95 5.87 20.86
N LYS A 220 -1.47 4.67 21.20
CA LYS A 220 -0.18 4.47 21.86
C LYS A 220 1.02 4.76 20.94
N CYS A 221 0.85 4.57 19.63
CA CYS A 221 1.89 4.91 18.66
C CYS A 221 2.08 6.42 18.46
N VAL A 222 1.09 7.26 18.79
CA VAL A 222 1.19 8.74 18.73
C VAL A 222 2.20 9.27 19.75
N ASN A 223 2.28 8.64 20.91
CA ASN A 223 3.22 9.01 21.96
C ASN A 223 4.59 8.36 21.68
N SER A 224 5.67 9.13 21.86
CA SER A 224 7.05 8.62 21.78
C SER A 224 7.24 7.39 22.69
N PRO A 225 8.27 6.54 22.46
CA PRO A 225 8.61 5.43 23.34
C PRO A 225 8.82 5.94 24.77
N GLY A 226 7.77 5.89 25.59
CA GLY A 226 7.90 6.00 27.04
C GLY A 226 8.42 4.66 27.55
N PHE A 227 9.19 4.68 28.63
CA PHE A 227 9.38 3.46 29.42
C PHE A 227 7.99 2.91 29.75
N VAL A 228 7.65 1.76 29.19
CA VAL A 228 6.44 1.06 29.60
C VAL A 228 6.77 0.49 30.97
N GLU A 229 6.19 1.05 32.03
CA GLU A 229 6.28 0.44 33.35
C GLU A 229 5.72 -0.98 33.25
N PHE A 230 6.55 -1.97 33.55
CA PHE A 230 6.12 -3.34 33.71
C PHE A 230 5.22 -3.39 34.94
N THR A 231 3.92 -3.16 34.77
CA THR A 231 2.96 -3.59 35.78
C THR A 231 2.94 -5.10 35.72
N GLU A 232 3.48 -5.73 36.76
CA GLU A 232 3.56 -7.18 36.96
C GLU A 232 2.24 -7.87 36.55
N GLY A 233 2.32 -8.81 35.61
CA GLY A 233 1.16 -9.64 35.22
C GLY A 233 1.09 -9.98 33.73
N ILE A 234 2.10 -10.70 33.23
CA ILE A 234 1.92 -11.63 32.09
C ILE A 234 1.71 -13.02 32.67
#